data_AF-A0A382GLM4-F1
#
_entry.id   AF-A0A382GLM4-F1
#
_cell.length_a   1.000
_cell.length_b   1.000
_cell.length_c   1.000
_cell.angle_alpha   90.00
_cell.angle_beta   90.00
_cell.angle_gamma   90.00
#
_symmetry.space_group_name_H-M   'P 1'
#
loop_
_entity.id
_entity.type
_entity.pdbx_description
1 polymer ?
#
loop_
_entity_poly.entity_id
_entity_poly.type
_entity_poly.pdbx_seq_one_letter_code
_entity_poly.pdbx_strand_id
1 'polypeptide(L)'
;MSPAQRIANHFRRSLSRSSIYQHPFQHWVLTESLPPDVLDSIVEIPVEAPSTKALVGTQRSELEGRFFFSPTNCSLFPVCDDVARAFQSKKVSQFI
;
A
#
# COMPACT_ATOMS: atom_id res chain seq x y z
N MET A 1 -5.05 -19.77 5.86
CA MET A 1 -4.06 -18.69 5.68
C MET A 1 -4.77 -17.38 6.02
N SER A 2 -4.19 -16.52 6.87
CA SER A 2 -4.86 -15.24 7.20
C SER A 2 -4.86 -14.29 6.00
N PRO A 3 -5.79 -13.30 5.93
CA PRO A 3 -5.81 -12.34 4.83
C PRO A 3 -4.48 -11.57 4.70
N ALA A 4 -3.92 -11.09 5.81
CA ALA A 4 -2.58 -10.47 5.83
C ALA A 4 -1.47 -11.38 5.28
N GLN A 5 -1.49 -12.69 5.58
CA GLN A 5 -0.54 -13.65 5.01
C GLN A 5 -0.73 -13.83 3.50
N ARG A 6 -1.98 -13.82 3.02
CA ARG A 6 -2.30 -13.89 1.58
C ARG A 6 -1.73 -12.67 0.86
N ILE A 7 -1.95 -11.48 1.39
CA ILE A 7 -1.45 -10.21 0.85
C ILE A 7 0.08 -10.21 0.82
N ALA A 8 0.73 -10.58 1.92
CA ALA A 8 2.19 -10.63 2.00
C ALA A 8 2.81 -11.60 0.96
N ASN A 9 2.22 -12.78 0.79
CA ASN A 9 2.68 -13.75 -0.21
C ASN A 9 2.46 -13.23 -1.65
N HIS A 10 1.34 -12.56 -1.92
CA HIS A 10 1.06 -11.94 -3.22
C HIS A 10 2.06 -10.84 -3.55
N PHE A 11 2.28 -9.93 -2.60
CA PHE A 11 3.24 -8.84 -2.74
C PHE A 11 4.65 -9.35 -3.01
N ARG A 12 5.12 -10.35 -2.25
CA ARG A 12 6.43 -11.00 -2.50
C ARG A 12 6.55 -11.55 -3.91
N ARG A 13 5.50 -12.21 -4.42
CA ARG A 13 5.47 -12.72 -5.80
C ARG A 13 5.60 -11.59 -6.80
N SER A 14 4.86 -10.49 -6.62
CA SER A 14 4.97 -9.29 -7.45
C SER A 14 6.38 -8.69 -7.41
N LEU A 15 6.94 -8.49 -6.21
CA LEU A 15 8.28 -7.96 -6.04
C LEU A 15 9.36 -8.84 -6.67
N SER A 16 9.27 -10.17 -6.55
CA SER A 16 10.22 -11.10 -7.20
C SER A 16 10.19 -11.06 -8.73
N ARG A 17 9.09 -10.58 -9.32
CA ARG A 17 8.88 -10.47 -10.79
C ARG A 17 8.99 -9.03 -11.28
N SER A 18 9.32 -8.10 -10.39
CA SER A 18 9.39 -6.68 -10.71
C SER A 18 10.55 -6.38 -11.65
N SER A 19 10.41 -5.30 -12.41
CA SER A 19 11.51 -4.76 -13.21
C SER A 19 12.38 -3.87 -12.32
N ILE A 20 13.68 -4.14 -12.31
CA ILE A 20 14.66 -3.36 -11.55
C ILE A 20 15.36 -2.41 -12.51
N TYR A 21 15.28 -1.12 -12.21
CA TYR A 21 15.97 -0.06 -12.93
C TYR A 21 17.05 0.53 -12.03
N GLN A 22 18.18 0.92 -12.61
CA GLN A 22 19.31 1.48 -11.88
C GLN A 22 19.55 2.98 -12.14
N HIS A 23 18.98 3.53 -13.21
CA HIS A 23 19.13 4.93 -13.60
C HIS A 23 17.76 5.63 -13.58
N PRO A 24 17.65 6.86 -13.02
CA PRO A 24 18.69 7.67 -12.37
C PRO A 24 19.07 7.20 -10.95
N PHE A 25 18.30 6.29 -10.35
CA PHE A 25 18.60 5.62 -9.09
C PHE A 25 17.97 4.22 -9.08
N GLN A 26 18.40 3.36 -8.16
CA GLN A 26 17.84 2.01 -8.05
C GLN A 26 16.38 2.05 -7.59
N HIS A 27 15.48 1.48 -8.39
CA HIS A 27 14.07 1.35 -8.07
C HIS A 27 13.43 0.11 -8.69
N TRP A 28 12.31 -0.31 -8.12
CA TRP A 28 11.53 -1.47 -8.55
C TRP A 28 10.20 -0.99 -9.11
N VAL A 29 9.83 -1.48 -10.29
CA VAL A 29 8.50 -1.29 -10.86
C VAL A 29 7.74 -2.59 -10.72
N LEU A 30 6.70 -2.56 -9.88
CA LEU A 30 5.86 -3.71 -9.57
C LEU A 30 4.57 -3.66 -10.36
N THR A 31 4.10 -4.82 -10.80
CA THR A 31 2.76 -5.02 -11.36
C THR A 31 1.99 -6.00 -10.48
N GLU A 32 0.67 -5.82 -10.36
CA GLU A 32 -0.18 -6.71 -9.55
C GLU A 32 0.33 -6.85 -8.10
N SER A 33 0.64 -5.72 -7.44
CA SER A 33 1.26 -5.73 -6.09
C SER A 33 0.31 -6.21 -4.99
N LEU A 34 -1.00 -6.12 -5.21
CA LEU A 34 -2.06 -6.55 -4.30
C LEU A 34 -3.03 -7.50 -5.02
N PRO A 35 -3.69 -8.41 -4.29
CA PRO A 35 -4.81 -9.19 -4.84
C PRO A 35 -5.93 -8.26 -5.34
N PRO A 36 -6.60 -8.58 -6.48
CA PRO A 36 -7.66 -7.73 -7.03
C PRO A 36 -8.79 -7.44 -6.05
N ASP A 37 -9.25 -8.44 -5.31
CA ASP A 37 -10.33 -8.29 -4.33
C ASP A 37 -9.96 -7.37 -3.15
N VAL A 38 -8.67 -7.28 -2.82
CA VAL A 38 -8.15 -6.34 -1.82
C VAL A 38 -8.13 -4.93 -2.37
N LEU A 39 -7.81 -4.75 -3.65
CA LEU A 39 -7.89 -3.43 -4.31
C LEU A 39 -9.34 -2.94 -4.39
N ASP A 40 -10.27 -3.79 -4.80
CA ASP A 40 -11.70 -3.46 -4.86
C ASP A 40 -12.20 -3.00 -3.49
N SER A 41 -11.86 -3.74 -2.44
CA SER A 41 -12.20 -3.39 -1.06
C SER A 41 -11.62 -2.04 -0.60
N ILE A 42 -10.44 -1.65 -1.09
CA ILE A 42 -9.82 -0.34 -0.77
C ILE A 42 -10.53 0.79 -1.52
N VAL A 43 -10.89 0.56 -2.79
CA VAL A 43 -11.56 1.56 -3.64
C VAL A 43 -12.98 1.83 -3.17
N GLU A 44 -13.65 0.85 -2.56
CA GLU A 44 -15.00 0.98 -2.00
C GLU A 44 -15.05 1.73 -0.66
N ILE A 45 -13.90 2.08 -0.05
CA ILE A 45 -13.87 2.84 1.20
C ILE A 45 -14.52 4.22 0.96
N PRO A 46 -15.56 4.61 1.74
CA PRO A 46 -16.34 5.82 1.51
C PRO A 46 -15.62 7.06 2.06
N VAL A 47 -14.46 7.37 1.49
CA VAL A 47 -13.65 8.55 1.84
C VAL A 47 -13.42 9.42 0.62
N GLU A 48 -13.35 10.72 0.86
CA GLU A 48 -13.09 11.68 -0.20
C GLU A 48 -11.67 11.49 -0.73
N ALA A 49 -11.53 11.42 -2.06
CA ALA A 49 -10.23 11.33 -2.69
C ALA A 49 -9.44 12.64 -2.43
N PRO A 50 -8.13 12.56 -2.14
CA PRO A 50 -7.32 13.75 -1.96
C PRO A 50 -7.36 14.64 -3.21
N SER A 51 -7.45 15.96 -3.01
CA SER A 51 -7.32 16.93 -4.09
C SER A 51 -5.93 16.86 -4.74
N THR A 52 -5.89 16.91 -6.07
CA THR A 52 -4.64 16.95 -6.85
C THR A 52 -4.13 18.37 -7.10
N LYS A 53 -4.81 19.41 -6.61
CA LYS A 53 -4.39 20.81 -6.79
C LYS A 53 -3.12 21.10 -5.99
N ALA A 54 -2.01 21.20 -6.71
CA ALA A 54 -0.69 21.73 -6.33
C ALA A 54 -0.29 21.52 -4.86
N LEU A 55 0.34 20.37 -4.59
CA LEU A 55 1.17 20.16 -3.41
C LEU A 55 2.31 21.19 -3.43
N VAL A 56 2.23 22.24 -2.61
CA VAL A 56 3.16 23.40 -2.63
C VAL A 56 4.51 23.07 -1.97
N GLY A 57 4.93 21.80 -1.97
CA GLY A 57 6.19 21.35 -1.38
C GLY A 57 6.31 21.58 0.13
N THR A 58 5.19 21.79 0.85
CA THR A 58 5.18 21.86 2.32
C THR A 58 4.54 20.62 2.91
N GLN A 59 5.15 20.05 3.96
CA GLN A 59 4.72 18.80 4.60
C GLN A 59 3.25 18.80 5.04
N ARG A 60 2.72 19.98 5.43
CA ARG A 60 1.30 20.16 5.79
C ARG A 60 0.39 20.03 4.57
N SER A 61 0.74 20.66 3.45
CA SER A 61 0.01 20.51 2.18
C SER A 61 0.08 19.09 1.62
N GLU A 62 1.11 18.31 2.00
CA GLU A 62 1.27 16.92 1.56
C GLU A 62 0.41 15.92 2.31
N LEU A 63 0.05 16.16 3.56
CA LEU A 63 -0.77 15.23 4.35
C LEU A 63 -2.27 15.56 4.26
N GLU A 64 -2.60 16.79 3.91
CA GLU A 64 -3.98 17.29 3.83
C GLU A 64 -4.76 16.53 2.75
N GLY A 65 -5.89 15.92 3.15
CA GLY A 65 -6.75 15.12 2.28
C GLY A 65 -6.30 13.67 2.03
N ARG A 66 -5.12 13.23 2.51
CA ARG A 66 -4.69 11.84 2.32
C ARG A 66 -5.39 10.88 3.29
N PHE A 67 -5.81 9.74 2.75
CA PHE A 67 -6.27 8.61 3.55
C PHE A 67 -5.09 7.73 3.97
N PHE A 68 -4.93 7.51 5.27
CA PHE A 68 -3.87 6.66 5.83
C PHE A 68 -4.45 5.38 6.42
N PHE A 69 -3.69 4.29 6.39
CA PHE A 69 -3.98 3.09 7.18
C PHE A 69 -3.56 3.32 8.65
N SER A 70 -4.16 4.32 9.29
CA SER A 70 -3.95 4.68 10.69
C SER A 70 -4.61 3.64 11.61
N PRO A 71 -4.23 3.57 12.91
CA PRO A 71 -4.90 2.67 13.84
C PRO A 71 -6.43 2.82 13.86
N THR A 72 -6.92 4.06 13.75
CA THR A 72 -8.36 4.34 13.66
C THR A 72 -8.97 3.82 12.36
N ASN A 73 -8.32 4.00 11.22
CA ASN A 73 -8.85 3.50 9.94
C ASN A 73 -8.74 1.97 9.84
N CYS A 74 -7.73 1.36 10.46
CA CYS A 74 -7.61 -0.09 10.58
C CYS A 74 -8.69 -0.70 11.48
N SER A 75 -9.17 0.01 12.51
CA SER A 75 -10.30 -0.47 13.32
C SER A 75 -11.65 -0.33 12.61
N LEU A 76 -11.79 0.65 11.71
CA LEU A 76 -13.01 0.89 10.94
C LEU A 76 -13.10 0.03 9.67
N PHE A 77 -11.97 -0.23 9.01
CA PHE A 77 -11.91 -0.93 7.72
C PHE A 77 -10.96 -2.12 7.82
N PRO A 78 -11.47 -3.37 7.89
CA PRO A 78 -10.62 -4.56 8.05
C PRO A 78 -9.54 -4.71 6.98
N VAL A 79 -9.83 -4.31 5.74
CA VAL A 79 -8.85 -4.33 4.64
C VAL A 79 -7.62 -3.47 4.92
N CYS A 80 -7.78 -2.33 5.61
CA CYS A 80 -6.67 -1.47 6.01
C CYS A 80 -5.76 -2.18 7.03
N ASP A 81 -6.34 -2.87 8.02
CA ASP A 81 -5.59 -3.64 9.01
C ASP A 81 -4.85 -4.81 8.35
N ASP A 82 -5.52 -5.53 7.45
CA ASP A 82 -4.95 -6.67 6.73
C ASP A 82 -3.73 -6.25 5.89
N VAL A 83 -3.83 -5.14 5.16
CA VAL A 83 -2.71 -4.60 4.38
C VAL A 83 -1.61 -4.08 5.29
N ALA A 84 -1.93 -3.31 6.34
CA ALA A 84 -0.95 -2.79 7.28
C ALA A 84 -0.14 -3.93 7.93
N ARG A 85 -0.82 -4.98 8.43
CA ARG A 85 -0.15 -6.15 9.01
C ARG A 85 0.68 -6.93 8.00
N ALA A 86 0.22 -7.04 6.75
CA ALA A 86 0.97 -7.73 5.71
C ALA A 86 2.32 -7.04 5.45
N PHE A 87 2.32 -5.72 5.29
CA PHE A 87 3.52 -4.93 4.97
C PHE A 87 4.46 -4.75 6.19
N GLN A 88 3.93 -4.80 7.42
CA GLN A 88 4.75 -4.83 8.64
C GLN A 88 5.26 -6.23 9.01
N SER A 89 4.79 -7.28 8.33
CA SER A 89 5.23 -8.65 8.63
C SER A 89 6.71 -8.85 8.26
N LYS A 90 7.43 -9.65 9.06
CA LYS A 90 8.82 -10.06 8.77
C LYS A 90 8.99 -10.66 7.38
N LYS A 91 7.95 -11.33 6.87
CA LYS A 91 7.96 -11.92 5.51
C LYS A 91 8.16 -10.88 4.41
N VAL A 92 7.68 -9.66 4.61
CA VAL A 92 7.83 -8.54 3.67
C VAL A 92 9.04 -7.70 4.04
N SER A 93 9.15 -7.25 5.30
CA SER A 93 10.19 -6.31 5.72
C SER A 93 11.62 -6.86 5.68
N GLN A 94 11.81 -8.18 5.69
CA GLN A 94 13.12 -8.82 5.55
C GLN A 94 13.36 -9.41 4.15
N PHE A 95 12.44 -9.17 3.20
CA PHE A 95 12.57 -9.68 1.83
C PHE A 95 13.16 -8.65 0.86
N ILE A 96 13.10 -7.38 1.23
CA ILE A 96 13.68 -6.24 0.51
C ILE A 96 15.05 -5.94 1.12
#